data_AF-A0A545U6W5-F1
#
_entry.id   AF-A0A545U6W5-F1
#
_cell.length_a   1.000
_cell.length_b   1.000
_cell.length_c   1.000
_cell.angle_alpha   90.00
_cell.angle_beta   90.00
_cell.angle_gamma   90.00
#
_symmetry.space_group_name_H-M   'P 1'
#
loop_
_entity.id
_entity.type
_entity.pdbx_description
1 polymer ?
#
loop_
_entity_poly.entity_id
_entity_poly.type
_entity_poly.pdbx_seq_one_letter_code
_entity_poly.pdbx_strand_id
1 'polypeptide(L)'
;MADFNALAGLNARQQFVLLGAVPAAYRTADGAVLIDPILVIIQRDVTIIPEGGMATMKTTVLHFLSEEIGTAKVDDYVIAGTERFVVKGLIADDGTVVQVWAS
;
A
#
# COMPACT_ATOMS: atom_id res chain seq x y z
N MET A 1 26.63 -14.51 -9.66
CA MET A 1 25.84 -14.80 -8.44
C MET A 1 24.39 -14.65 -8.82
N ALA A 2 23.57 -15.70 -8.70
CA ALA A 2 22.13 -15.54 -8.87
C ALA A 2 21.60 -14.67 -7.72
N ASP A 3 20.87 -13.62 -8.06
CA ASP A 3 20.37 -12.58 -7.18
C ASP A 3 19.55 -13.17 -6.02
N PHE A 4 20.14 -13.22 -4.82
CA PHE A 4 19.42 -13.54 -3.60
C PHE A 4 18.25 -12.56 -3.37
N ASN A 5 18.41 -11.31 -3.81
CA ASN A 5 17.36 -10.29 -3.81
C ASN A 5 16.20 -10.64 -4.75
N ALA A 6 16.45 -11.21 -5.92
CA ALA A 6 15.38 -11.62 -6.85
C ALA A 6 14.56 -12.80 -6.29
N LEU A 7 15.20 -13.71 -5.57
CA LEU A 7 14.52 -14.82 -4.88
C LEU A 7 13.73 -14.34 -3.65
N ALA A 8 14.21 -13.32 -2.94
CA ALA A 8 13.49 -12.69 -1.83
C ALA A 8 12.20 -12.01 -2.34
N GLY A 9 12.28 -11.22 -3.41
CA GLY A 9 11.12 -10.56 -4.02
C GLY A 9 10.08 -11.53 -4.58
N LEU A 10 10.51 -12.65 -5.18
CA LEU A 10 9.61 -13.71 -5.63
C LEU A 10 8.80 -14.34 -4.48
N ASN A 11 9.45 -14.60 -3.33
CA ASN A 11 8.76 -15.11 -2.15
C ASN A 11 7.78 -14.08 -1.57
N ALA A 12 8.18 -12.81 -1.47
CA ALA A 12 7.33 -11.74 -0.96
C ALA A 12 6.06 -11.57 -1.81
N ARG A 13 6.20 -11.64 -3.14
CA ARG A 13 5.07 -11.57 -4.08
C ARG A 13 4.09 -12.73 -3.89
N GLN A 14 4.60 -13.95 -3.74
CA GLN A 14 3.77 -15.14 -3.49
C GLN A 14 3.02 -15.05 -2.16
N GLN A 15 3.67 -14.54 -1.11
CA GLN A 15 3.04 -14.31 0.19
C GLN A 15 1.90 -13.30 0.11
N PHE A 16 2.09 -12.19 -0.63
CA PHE A 16 1.04 -11.19 -0.84
C PHE A 16 -0.18 -11.79 -1.56
N VAL A 17 0.03 -12.58 -2.60
CA VAL A 17 -1.07 -13.27 -3.30
C VAL A 17 -1.83 -14.21 -2.36
N LEU A 18 -1.14 -14.96 -1.50
CA LEU A 18 -1.77 -15.85 -0.53
C LEU A 18 -2.57 -15.10 0.54
N LEU A 19 -2.17 -13.88 0.88
CA LEU A 19 -2.88 -12.99 1.81
C LEU A 19 -4.08 -12.27 1.16
N GLY A 20 -4.37 -12.55 -0.12
CA GLY A 20 -5.49 -11.96 -0.84
C GLY A 20 -5.17 -10.59 -1.45
N ALA A 21 -3.91 -10.34 -1.82
CA ALA A 21 -3.55 -9.13 -2.56
C ALA A 21 -4.34 -9.05 -3.88
N VAL A 22 -4.75 -7.83 -4.22
CA VAL A 22 -5.44 -7.50 -5.45
C VAL A 22 -4.52 -6.70 -6.38
N PRO A 23 -4.65 -6.86 -7.71
CA PRO A 23 -3.96 -6.00 -8.65
C PRO A 23 -4.50 -4.57 -8.55
N ALA A 24 -3.59 -3.60 -8.50
CA ALA A 24 -3.91 -2.19 -8.48
C ALA A 24 -2.92 -1.40 -9.34
N ALA A 25 -3.25 -0.13 -9.59
CA ALA A 25 -2.36 0.83 -10.21
C ALA A 25 -1.97 1.90 -9.19
N TYR A 26 -0.67 2.17 -9.06
CA TYR A 26 -0.14 3.25 -8.24
C TYR A 26 0.10 4.49 -9.07
N ARG A 27 -0.31 5.66 -8.56
CA ARG A 27 0.00 6.94 -9.18
C ARG A 27 0.48 7.96 -8.16
N THR A 28 1.53 8.69 -8.52
CA THR A 28 1.94 9.85 -7.73
C THR A 28 0.94 11.00 -7.86
N ALA A 29 0.89 11.88 -6.85
CA ALA A 29 0.02 13.06 -6.83
C ALA A 29 0.17 13.94 -8.09
N ASP A 30 1.42 14.07 -8.58
CA ASP A 30 1.75 14.83 -9.78
C ASP A 30 1.40 14.11 -11.10
N GLY A 31 0.91 12.86 -11.02
CA GLY A 31 0.56 12.01 -12.16
C GLY A 31 1.74 11.47 -12.96
N ALA A 32 2.98 11.73 -12.52
CA ALA A 32 4.20 11.45 -13.27
C ALA A 32 4.62 9.97 -13.26
N VAL A 33 4.32 9.24 -12.19
CA VAL A 33 4.72 7.83 -12.04
C VAL A 33 3.47 6.97 -12.00
N LEU A 34 3.30 6.12 -13.02
CA LEU A 34 2.28 5.08 -13.08
C LEU A 34 2.98 3.72 -12.98
N ILE A 35 2.63 2.95 -11.95
CA ILE A 35 3.08 1.56 -11.80
C ILE A 35 1.84 0.68 -11.86
N ASP A 36 1.77 -0.17 -12.89
CA ASP A 36 0.64 -1.06 -13.18
C ASP A 36 1.15 -2.32 -13.90
N PRO A 37 0.92 -3.54 -13.38
CA PRO A 37 0.20 -3.87 -12.15
C PRO A 37 1.09 -3.90 -10.90
N ILE A 38 0.58 -3.39 -9.79
CA ILE A 38 1.11 -3.63 -8.43
C ILE A 38 0.18 -4.55 -7.64
N LEU A 39 0.71 -5.23 -6.64
CA LEU A 39 -0.06 -6.01 -5.68
C LEU A 39 -0.27 -5.20 -4.39
N VAL A 40 -1.53 -5.06 -3.99
CA VAL A 40 -1.91 -4.37 -2.76
C VAL A 40 -2.84 -5.23 -1.92
N ILE A 41 -2.64 -5.25 -0.61
CA ILE A 41 -3.62 -5.81 0.33
C ILE A 41 -4.43 -4.65 0.90
N ILE A 42 -5.75 -4.71 0.71
CA ILE A 42 -6.67 -3.69 1.19
C ILE A 42 -7.30 -4.18 2.49
N GLN A 43 -6.92 -3.58 3.62
CA GLN A 43 -7.53 -3.84 4.91
C GLN A 43 -8.50 -2.71 5.26
N ARG A 44 -9.80 -3.04 5.35
CA ARG A 44 -10.84 -2.08 5.75
C ARG A 44 -11.11 -2.17 7.25
N ASP A 45 -11.70 -1.11 7.79
CA ASP A 45 -12.14 -1.02 9.19
C ASP A 45 -11.02 -1.28 10.22
N VAL A 46 -9.77 -1.00 9.85
CA VAL A 46 -8.64 -1.13 10.76
C VAL A 46 -8.80 -0.07 11.85
N THR A 47 -8.84 -0.53 13.08
CA THR A 47 -8.92 0.35 14.24
C THR A 47 -7.51 0.77 14.62
N ILE A 48 -7.18 2.04 14.38
CA ILE A 48 -5.90 2.62 14.78
C ILE A 48 -6.14 3.42 16.06
N ILE A 49 -5.28 3.20 17.06
CA ILE A 49 -5.24 3.99 18.29
C ILE A 49 -4.19 5.08 18.03
N PRO A 50 -4.60 6.34 17.79
CA PRO A 50 -3.64 7.43 17.64
C PRO A 50 -2.89 7.64 18.97
N GLU A 51 -1.64 8.12 18.89
CA GLU A 51 -0.74 8.30 20.05
C GLU A 51 -1.32 9.20 21.17
N GLY A 52 -2.43 9.92 20.90
CA GLY A 52 -3.18 10.71 21.89
C GLY A 52 -4.27 9.96 22.67
N GLY A 53 -4.48 8.66 22.43
CA GLY A 53 -5.26 7.76 23.29
C GLY A 53 -6.78 7.98 23.42
N MET A 54 -7.37 9.01 22.79
CA MET A 54 -8.76 9.40 23.06
C MET A 54 -9.82 8.97 22.04
N ALA A 55 -9.45 8.56 20.82
CA ALA A 55 -10.44 8.14 19.82
C ALA A 55 -9.92 7.02 18.92
N THR A 56 -10.62 5.88 18.89
CA THR A 56 -10.41 4.83 17.89
C THR A 56 -10.97 5.30 16.55
N MET A 57 -10.12 5.48 15.55
CA MET A 57 -10.56 5.78 14.19
C MET A 57 -10.56 4.50 13.38
N LYS A 58 -11.68 4.20 12.72
CA LYS A 58 -11.72 3.18 11.68
C LYS A 58 -11.17 3.78 10.39
N THR A 59 -10.18 3.13 9.80
CA THR A 59 -9.59 3.57 8.54
C THR A 59 -9.31 2.39 7.63
N THR A 60 -9.16 2.67 6.35
CA THR A 60 -8.62 1.71 5.40
C THR A 60 -7.10 1.84 5.39
N VAL A 61 -6.42 0.70 5.39
CA VAL A 61 -4.97 0.58 5.29
C VAL A 61 -4.64 -0.22 4.06
N LEU A 62 -3.67 0.25 3.28
CA LEU A 62 -3.12 -0.48 2.14
C LEU A 62 -1.72 -0.96 2.50
N HIS A 63 -1.46 -2.23 2.19
CA HIS A 63 -0.12 -2.81 2.28
C HIS A 63 0.42 -3.05 0.88
N PHE A 64 1.66 -2.65 0.67
CA PHE A 64 2.39 -2.76 -0.60
C PHE A 64 3.73 -3.45 -0.39
N LEU A 65 4.28 -3.94 -1.50
CA LEU A 65 5.68 -4.31 -1.58
C LEU A 65 6.50 -3.05 -1.88
N SER A 66 7.43 -2.71 -0.99
CA SER A 66 8.38 -1.60 -1.19
C SER A 66 9.23 -1.80 -2.46
N GLU A 67 9.44 -3.04 -2.88
CA GLU A 67 10.09 -3.36 -4.15
C GLU A 67 9.30 -2.93 -5.38
N GLU A 68 7.96 -2.85 -5.30
CA GLU A 68 7.11 -2.47 -6.43
C GLU A 68 6.91 -0.95 -6.53
N ILE A 69 6.70 -0.26 -5.40
CA ILE A 69 6.39 1.18 -5.39
C ILE A 69 7.53 2.07 -4.89
N GLY A 70 8.58 1.50 -4.31
CA GLY A 70 9.59 2.23 -3.58
C GLY A 70 9.02 2.86 -2.31
N THR A 71 8.92 4.19 -2.30
CA THR A 71 8.44 4.96 -1.14
C THR A 71 7.15 5.70 -1.50
N ALA A 72 6.07 5.40 -0.78
CA ALA A 72 4.81 6.10 -0.92
C ALA A 72 4.85 7.52 -0.32
N LYS A 73 4.13 8.47 -0.93
CA LYS A 73 3.98 9.83 -0.41
C LYS A 73 2.52 10.16 -0.12
N VAL A 74 2.32 11.13 0.77
CA VAL A 74 0.99 11.70 1.04
C VAL A 74 0.43 12.32 -0.25
N ASP A 75 -0.88 12.14 -0.46
CA ASP A 75 -1.65 12.52 -1.65
C ASP A 75 -1.38 11.72 -2.93
N ASP A 76 -0.46 10.76 -2.89
CA ASP A 76 -0.43 9.70 -3.90
C ASP A 76 -1.74 8.90 -3.86
N TYR A 77 -2.08 8.21 -4.95
CA TYR A 77 -3.33 7.47 -5.03
C TYR A 77 -3.18 6.12 -5.72
N VAL A 78 -3.98 5.17 -5.23
CA VAL A 78 -4.03 3.80 -5.70
C VAL A 78 -5.41 3.52 -6.27
N ILE A 79 -5.44 2.93 -7.45
CA ILE A 79 -6.67 2.52 -8.12
C ILE A 79 -6.73 1.01 -8.07
N ALA A 80 -7.68 0.45 -7.32
CA ALA A 80 -7.93 -0.99 -7.27
C ALA A 80 -9.34 -1.27 -7.81
N GLY A 81 -9.41 -1.83 -9.02
CA GLY A 81 -10.68 -2.01 -9.72
C GLY A 81 -11.36 -0.67 -10.01
N THR A 82 -12.52 -0.43 -9.39
CA THR A 82 -13.30 0.80 -9.54
C THR A 82 -13.09 1.81 -8.40
N GLU A 83 -12.36 1.44 -7.35
CA GLU A 83 -12.15 2.30 -6.19
C GLU A 83 -10.84 3.06 -6.29
N ARG A 84 -10.88 4.33 -5.88
CA ARG A 84 -9.70 5.18 -5.76
C ARG A 84 -9.40 5.41 -4.28
N PHE A 85 -8.18 5.10 -3.88
CA PHE A 85 -7.68 5.29 -2.52
C PHE A 85 -6.60 6.37 -2.52
N VAL A 86 -6.78 7.42 -1.73
CA VAL A 86 -5.79 8.50 -1.60
C VAL A 86 -5.00 8.31 -0.31
N VAL A 87 -3.67 8.34 -0.40
CA VAL A 87 -2.75 8.24 0.73
C VAL A 87 -2.87 9.48 1.62
N LYS A 88 -3.16 9.28 2.90
CA LYS A 88 -3.30 10.36 3.90
C LYS A 88 -2.28 10.29 5.02
N GLY A 89 -1.72 9.12 5.28
CA GLY A 89 -0.68 8.94 6.28
C GLY A 89 0.18 7.73 5.97
N LEU A 90 1.44 7.78 6.37
CA LEU A 90 2.35 6.64 6.35
C LEU A 90 2.34 6.03 7.75
N ILE A 91 2.08 4.73 7.84
CA ILE A 91 2.01 4.00 9.12
C ILE A 91 3.35 3.31 9.42
N ALA A 92 4.09 2.89 8.39
CA ALA A 92 5.39 2.25 8.52
C ALA A 92 6.50 3.03 7.77
N ASP A 93 7.72 2.96 8.32
CA ASP A 93 8.88 3.80 7.96
C ASP A 93 9.35 3.71 6.51
N ASP A 94 8.97 2.67 5.77
CA ASP A 94 9.38 2.44 4.38
C ASP A 94 8.25 2.64 3.35
N GLY A 95 7.08 3.12 3.76
CA GLY A 95 5.94 3.37 2.87
C GLY A 95 5.22 2.09 2.40
N THR A 96 5.52 0.93 2.99
CA THR A 96 4.81 -0.33 2.73
C THR A 96 3.40 -0.33 3.27
N VAL A 97 3.13 0.41 4.35
CA VAL A 97 1.81 0.47 4.99
C VAL A 97 1.34 1.91 5.02
N VAL A 98 0.24 2.19 4.34
CA VAL A 98 -0.31 3.54 4.26
C VAL A 98 -1.77 3.59 4.65
N GLN A 99 -2.14 4.66 5.34
CA GLN A 99 -3.52 4.99 5.62
C GLN A 99 -4.14 5.67 4.39
N VAL A 100 -5.31 5.20 3.97
CA VAL A 100 -6.02 5.76 2.84
C VAL A 100 -7.47 6.12 3.15
N TRP A 101 -7.98 7.08 2.39
CA TRP A 101 -9.43 7.31 2.26
C TRP A 101 -9.91 6.87 0.89
N ALA A 102 -11.03 6.14 0.88
CA ALA A 102 -11.76 5.87 -0.35
C ALA A 102 -12.43 7.17 -0.82
N SER A 103 -12.24 7.51 -2.08
CA SER A 103 -12.90 8.64 -2.75
C SER A 103 -13.95 8.15 -3.74
#